data_AF-G2ZT24-F1
#
_entry.id   AF-G2ZT24-F1
#
_cell.length_a   1.000
_cell.length_b   1.000
_cell.length_c   1.000
_cell.angle_alpha   90.00
_cell.angle_beta   90.00
_cell.angle_gamma   90.00
#
_symmetry.space_group_name_H-M   'P 1'
#
loop_
_entity.id
_entity.type
_entity.pdbx_description
1 polymer ?
#
loop_
_entity_poly.entity_id
_entity_poly.type
_entity_poly.pdbx_seq_one_letter_code
_entity_poly.pdbx_strand_id
1 'polypeptide(L)'
;MIGEPNGEPHGNFRFANAKPSMRLSLTGFLVGILSFGLAGCATAPRPAQPVEVSVPVAVPCKAPVPERPAFAVDALPIGSGIWEQMKALRAERFQRKGYEAELEAAVNACQ
;
A
#
# COMPACT_ATOMS: atom_id res chain seq x y z
N MET A 1 32.63 5.57 -3.05
CA MET A 1 33.20 6.47 -2.03
C MET A 1 32.22 6.48 -0.85
N ILE A 2 32.75 6.53 0.37
CA ILE A 2 32.10 6.17 1.66
C ILE A 2 32.18 4.65 1.84
N GLY A 3 33.00 4.05 2.70
CA GLY A 3 33.83 4.55 3.80
C GLY A 3 33.90 3.43 4.83
N GLU A 4 35.03 2.74 4.92
CA GLU A 4 35.32 1.71 5.92
C GLU A 4 35.14 2.23 7.37
N PRO A 5 34.71 1.36 8.28
CA PRO A 5 35.25 1.39 9.63
C PRO A 5 36.01 0.10 9.98
N ASN A 6 37.33 0.24 9.94
CA ASN A 6 38.33 -0.13 10.96
C ASN A 6 38.09 -1.38 11.84
N GLY A 7 39.12 -2.25 11.87
CA GLY A 7 39.36 -3.30 12.88
C GLY A 7 39.44 -2.74 14.30
N GLU A 8 39.33 -3.51 15.38
CA GLU A 8 40.01 -4.74 15.83
C GLU A 8 39.30 -5.17 17.15
N PRO A 9 39.71 -6.20 17.93
CA PRO A 9 40.63 -7.28 17.64
C PRO A 9 39.96 -8.66 17.83
N HIS A 10 40.68 -9.65 17.30
CA HIS A 10 40.49 -11.06 17.54
C HIS A 10 40.52 -11.38 19.05
N GLY A 11 39.33 -11.54 19.63
CA GLY A 11 39.15 -12.20 20.91
C GLY A 11 39.56 -13.68 20.77
N ASN A 12 40.77 -13.98 21.22
CA ASN A 12 41.35 -15.30 21.27
C ASN A 12 40.52 -16.21 22.19
N PHE A 13 39.58 -16.97 21.62
CA PHE A 13 38.81 -17.98 22.36
C PHE A 13 39.71 -19.19 22.65
N ARG A 14 40.50 -19.09 23.72
CA ARG A 14 41.09 -20.26 24.36
C ARG A 14 39.96 -21.06 25.01
N PHE A 15 39.52 -22.11 24.32
CA PHE A 15 38.82 -23.23 24.94
C PHE A 15 39.78 -23.94 25.89
N ALA A 16 39.89 -23.42 27.12
CA ALA A 16 40.38 -24.20 28.22
C ALA A 16 39.39 -25.36 28.39
N ASN A 17 39.81 -26.54 27.95
CA ASN A 17 39.15 -27.80 28.26
C ASN A 17 39.26 -28.02 29.77
N ALA A 18 38.32 -27.42 30.51
CA ALA A 18 38.15 -27.68 31.92
C ALA A 18 37.49 -29.06 32.04
N LYS A 19 38.31 -30.06 32.31
CA LYS A 19 37.85 -31.40 32.68
C LYS A 19 37.01 -31.25 33.95
N PRO A 20 35.69 -31.45 33.93
CA PRO A 20 34.92 -31.35 35.16
C PRO A 20 35.20 -32.65 35.90
N SER A 21 36.09 -32.60 36.89
CA SER A 21 36.04 -33.54 38.01
C SER A 21 34.76 -33.21 38.76
N MET A 22 33.68 -33.74 38.20
CA MET A 22 32.30 -33.50 38.56
C MET A 22 32.03 -34.21 39.90
N ARG A 23 32.55 -33.67 41.00
CA ARG A 23 31.90 -33.82 42.30
C ARG A 23 30.73 -32.83 42.29
N LEU A 24 29.71 -33.15 41.50
CA LEU A 24 28.46 -32.42 41.44
C LEU A 24 27.81 -32.57 42.81
N SER A 25 28.17 -31.68 43.73
CA SER A 25 27.45 -31.56 44.98
C SER A 25 25.99 -31.32 44.61
N LEU A 26 25.10 -32.18 45.11
CA LEU A 26 23.65 -32.18 44.85
C LEU A 26 23.04 -30.78 45.04
N THR A 27 23.64 -29.98 45.94
CA THR A 27 23.31 -28.57 46.19
C THR A 27 23.57 -27.64 45.00
N GLY A 28 24.64 -27.85 44.24
CA GLY A 28 24.96 -27.06 43.05
C GLY A 28 24.01 -27.34 41.88
N PHE A 29 23.54 -28.59 41.74
CA PHE A 29 22.55 -28.95 40.72
C PHE A 29 21.17 -28.34 41.01
N LEU A 30 20.74 -28.35 42.28
CA LEU A 30 19.51 -27.68 42.73
C LEU A 30 19.55 -26.17 42.49
N VAL A 31 20.67 -25.52 42.81
CA VAL A 31 20.86 -24.07 42.54
C VAL A 31 20.88 -23.79 41.04
N GLY A 32 21.48 -24.65 40.23
CA GLY A 32 21.48 -24.53 38.76
C GLY A 32 20.08 -24.62 38.16
N ILE A 33 19.27 -25.61 38.57
CA ILE A 33 17.89 -25.78 38.10
C ILE A 33 17.03 -24.57 38.48
N LEU A 34 17.17 -24.08 39.72
CA LEU A 34 16.44 -22.91 40.19
C LEU A 34 16.79 -21.67 39.37
N SER A 35 18.09 -21.45 39.12
CA SER A 35 18.57 -20.30 38.35
C SER A 35 18.07 -20.32 36.91
N PHE A 36 18.02 -21.49 36.27
CA PHE A 36 17.53 -21.64 34.90
C PHE A 36 16.02 -21.44 34.79
N GLY A 37 15.26 -21.88 35.79
CA GLY A 37 13.82 -21.67 35.88
C GLY A 37 13.43 -20.19 36.00
N LEU A 38 14.21 -19.39 36.75
CA LEU A 38 13.95 -17.95 36.90
C LEU A 38 14.27 -17.16 35.62
N ALA A 39 15.30 -17.56 34.86
CA ALA A 39 15.66 -16.88 33.61
C ALA A 39 14.58 -17.00 32.53
N GLY A 40 13.77 -18.06 32.54
CA GLY A 40 12.67 -18.26 31.58
C GLY A 40 11.47 -17.33 31.80
N CYS A 41 11.28 -16.80 33.01
CA CYS A 41 10.13 -15.95 33.34
C CYS A 41 10.33 -14.48 32.90
N ALA A 42 11.58 -14.06 32.68
CA ALA A 42 11.91 -12.70 32.22
C ALA A 42 11.79 -12.53 30.69
N THR A 43 11.62 -13.61 29.94
CA THR A 43 11.65 -13.62 28.46
C THR A 43 10.26 -13.49 27.82
N ALA A 44 9.30 -12.89 28.53
CA ALA A 44 7.97 -12.64 27.95
C ALA A 44 8.12 -11.76 26.70
N PRO A 45 7.61 -12.20 25.53
CA PRO A 45 7.61 -11.38 24.33
C PRO A 45 6.92 -10.04 24.61
N ARG A 46 7.58 -8.94 24.27
CA ARG A 46 7.00 -7.61 24.43
C ARG A 46 5.72 -7.55 23.59
N PRO A 47 4.57 -7.08 24.12
CA PRO A 47 3.37 -6.94 23.32
C PRO A 47 3.68 -6.09 22.09
N ALA A 48 3.35 -6.62 20.90
CA ALA A 48 3.56 -5.90 19.66
C ALA A 48 2.78 -4.58 19.74
N GLN A 49 3.48 -3.46 19.52
CA GLN A 49 2.83 -2.16 19.52
C GLN A 49 1.91 -2.08 18.30
N PRO A 50 0.66 -1.62 18.46
CA PRO A 50 -0.23 -1.44 17.33
C PRO A 50 0.38 -0.45 16.34
N VAL A 51 0.53 -0.89 15.09
CA VAL A 51 1.00 -0.07 13.97
C VAL A 51 -0.22 0.53 13.30
N GLU A 52 -0.33 1.86 13.31
CA GLU A 52 -1.35 2.58 12.55
C GLU A 52 -1.03 2.45 11.05
N VAL A 53 -1.96 1.87 10.29
CA VAL A 53 -1.86 1.75 8.83
C VAL A 53 -2.94 2.64 8.20
N SER A 54 -2.51 3.62 7.40
CA SER A 54 -3.43 4.43 6.62
C SER A 54 -3.97 3.61 5.44
N VAL A 55 -5.23 3.19 5.53
CA VAL A 55 -5.93 2.50 4.44
C VAL A 55 -6.59 3.56 3.56
N PRO A 56 -6.23 3.66 2.28
CA PRO A 56 -6.91 4.58 1.37
C PRO A 56 -8.36 4.12 1.19
N VAL A 57 -9.29 4.97 1.60
CA VAL A 57 -10.73 4.79 1.38
C VAL A 57 -11.16 5.58 0.16
N ALA A 58 -11.93 4.94 -0.73
CA ALA A 58 -12.47 5.60 -1.90
C ALA A 58 -13.42 6.73 -1.47
N VAL A 59 -13.08 7.96 -1.84
CA VAL A 59 -13.91 9.14 -1.58
C VAL A 59 -14.90 9.30 -2.73
N PRO A 60 -16.20 9.54 -2.45
CA PRO A 60 -17.17 9.76 -3.52
C PRO A 60 -16.85 11.05 -4.27
N CYS A 61 -16.76 10.96 -5.60
CA CYS A 61 -16.59 12.15 -6.43
C CYS A 61 -17.88 12.98 -6.47
N LYS A 62 -17.73 14.30 -6.36
CA LYS A 62 -18.83 15.28 -6.38
C LYS A 62 -18.84 16.14 -7.65
N ALA A 63 -18.22 15.67 -8.73
CA ALA A 63 -18.22 16.39 -10.00
C ALA A 63 -19.66 16.55 -10.53
N PRO A 64 -20.06 17.74 -11.00
CA PRO A 64 -21.36 17.92 -11.63
C PRO A 64 -21.42 17.14 -12.93
N VAL A 65 -22.59 16.56 -13.22
CA VAL A 65 -22.83 15.87 -14.50
C VAL A 65 -23.07 16.92 -15.58
N PRO A 66 -22.28 16.96 -16.67
CA PRO A 66 -22.51 17.87 -17.79
C PRO A 66 -23.89 17.68 -18.41
N GLU A 67 -24.50 18.77 -18.88
CA GLU A 67 -25.82 18.72 -19.49
C GLU A 67 -25.77 18.07 -20.87
N ARG A 68 -26.71 17.15 -21.15
CA ARG A 68 -26.80 16.53 -22.48
C ARG A 68 -27.28 17.58 -23.50
N PRO A 69 -26.50 17.90 -24.54
CA PRO A 69 -26.90 18.89 -25.52
C PRO A 69 -28.07 18.37 -26.37
N ALA A 70 -28.86 19.31 -26.92
CA ALA A 70 -29.84 19.00 -27.94
C ALA A 70 -29.13 18.60 -29.25
N PHE A 71 -29.02 17.29 -29.47
CA PHE A 71 -28.31 16.74 -30.61
C PHE A 71 -29.02 17.06 -31.92
N ALA A 72 -28.25 17.46 -32.93
CA ALA A 72 -28.81 17.94 -34.19
C ALA A 72 -29.63 16.87 -34.93
N VAL A 73 -29.32 15.58 -34.77
CA VAL A 73 -30.10 14.48 -35.37
C VAL A 73 -31.42 14.24 -34.63
N ASP A 74 -31.50 14.51 -33.33
CA ASP A 74 -32.74 14.32 -32.54
C ASP A 74 -33.90 15.20 -33.06
N ALA A 75 -33.57 16.34 -33.67
CA ALA A 75 -34.55 17.26 -34.28
C ALA A 75 -34.84 16.99 -35.77
N LEU A 76 -34.21 15.99 -36.39
CA LEU A 76 -34.30 15.75 -37.82
C LEU A 76 -35.58 14.98 -38.19
N PRO A 77 -36.45 15.52 -39.07
CA PRO A 77 -37.66 14.81 -39.50
C PRO A 77 -37.36 13.48 -40.20
N ILE A 78 -38.23 12.49 -39.98
CA ILE A 78 -38.17 11.20 -40.69
C ILE A 78 -38.38 11.46 -42.19
N GLY A 79 -37.52 10.86 -43.03
CA GLY A 79 -37.56 11.04 -44.47
C GLY A 79 -36.86 12.31 -44.99
N SER A 80 -36.13 13.03 -44.13
CA SER A 80 -35.29 14.16 -44.55
C SER A 80 -34.33 13.79 -45.68
N GLY A 81 -34.06 14.74 -46.59
CA GLY A 81 -33.12 14.54 -47.69
C GLY A 81 -31.70 14.24 -47.22
N ILE A 82 -30.89 13.65 -48.10
CA ILE A 82 -29.51 13.26 -47.78
C ILE A 82 -28.65 14.47 -47.37
N TRP A 83 -28.89 15.63 -47.94
CA TRP A 83 -28.13 16.85 -47.63
C TRP A 83 -28.44 17.38 -46.23
N GLU A 84 -29.72 17.34 -45.82
CA GLU A 84 -30.17 17.69 -44.47
C GLU A 84 -29.63 16.71 -43.44
N GLN A 85 -29.66 15.40 -43.74
CA GLN A 85 -29.06 14.36 -42.91
C GLN A 85 -27.56 14.60 -42.71
N MET A 86 -26.82 14.84 -43.80
CA MET A 86 -25.37 15.09 -43.72
C MET A 86 -25.02 16.36 -42.94
N LYS A 87 -25.84 17.41 -43.08
CA LYS A 87 -25.69 18.64 -42.29
C LYS A 87 -25.89 18.38 -40.79
N ALA A 88 -26.97 17.67 -40.43
CA ALA A 88 -27.26 17.32 -39.04
C ALA A 88 -26.15 16.45 -38.43
N LEU A 89 -25.71 15.41 -39.15
CA LEU A 89 -24.64 14.52 -38.70
C LEU A 89 -23.30 15.24 -38.49
N ARG A 90 -22.96 16.19 -39.38
CA ARG A 90 -21.73 16.98 -39.22
C ARG A 90 -21.81 17.91 -38.02
N ALA A 91 -22.95 18.56 -37.81
CA ALA A 91 -23.17 19.41 -36.65
C ALA A 91 -23.11 18.60 -35.35
N GLU A 92 -23.80 17.46 -35.29
CA GLU A 92 -23.80 16.59 -34.13
C GLU A 92 -22.41 16.03 -33.81
N ARG A 93 -21.59 15.72 -34.82
CA ARG A 93 -20.20 15.28 -34.58
C ARG A 93 -19.41 16.29 -33.74
N PHE A 94 -19.63 17.59 -33.95
CA PHE A 94 -18.99 18.62 -33.12
C PHE A 94 -19.62 18.74 -31.73
N GLN A 95 -20.95 18.61 -31.63
CA GLN A 95 -21.65 18.59 -30.34
C GLN A 95 -21.17 17.43 -29.45
N ARG A 96 -21.04 16.22 -30.02
CA ARG A 96 -20.54 15.03 -29.32
C ARG A 96 -19.12 15.22 -28.82
N LYS A 97 -18.22 15.74 -29.67
CA LYS A 97 -16.84 16.05 -29.26
C LYS A 97 -16.78 17.03 -28.08
N GLY A 98 -17.64 18.05 -28.08
CA GLY A 98 -17.72 19.00 -26.96
C GLY A 98 -18.19 18.32 -25.68
N TYR A 99 -19.28 17.56 -25.77
CA TYR A 99 -19.85 16.84 -24.63
C TYR A 99 -18.91 15.75 -24.08
N GLU A 100 -18.19 15.04 -24.94
CA GLU A 100 -17.14 14.08 -24.56
C GLU A 100 -16.01 14.78 -23.80
N ALA A 101 -15.55 15.95 -24.26
CA ALA A 101 -14.53 16.72 -23.56
C ALA A 101 -14.99 17.20 -22.18
N GLU A 102 -16.26 17.62 -22.03
CA GLU A 102 -16.83 17.99 -20.74
C GLU A 102 -16.95 16.78 -19.79
N LEU A 103 -17.35 15.62 -20.32
CA LEU A 103 -17.41 14.38 -19.55
C LEU A 103 -16.02 13.92 -19.10
N GLU A 104 -15.03 13.96 -20.00
CA GLU A 104 -13.63 13.64 -19.66
C GLU A 104 -13.11 14.59 -18.58
N ALA A 105 -13.41 15.89 -18.68
CA ALA A 105 -13.05 16.86 -17.65
C ALA A 105 -13.70 16.53 -16.29
N ALA A 106 -14.98 16.15 -16.28
CA ALA A 106 -15.69 15.74 -15.06
C ALA A 106 -15.08 14.47 -14.44
N VAL A 107 -14.69 13.49 -15.25
CA VAL A 107 -14.01 12.27 -14.79
C VAL A 107 -12.61 12.57 -14.26
N ASN A 108 -11.84 13.41 -14.95
CA ASN A 108 -10.49 13.78 -14.56
C ASN A 108 -10.46 14.58 -13.25
N ALA A 109 -11.53 15.33 -12.94
CA ALA A 109 -11.67 16.00 -11.65
C ALA A 109 -11.83 15.04 -10.46
N CYS A 110 -12.09 13.75 -10.72
CA CYS A 110 -12.32 12.72 -9.71
C CYS A 110 -11.12 11.78 -9.47
N GLN A 111 -10.06 11.88 -10.28
CA GLN A 111 -8.86 11.06 -10.17
C GLN A 111 -7.88 11.66 -9.16
#